data_AF-A0A849IEZ3-F1
#
_entry.id   AF-A0A849IEZ3-F1
#
_cell.length_a   1.000
_cell.length_b   1.000
_cell.length_c   1.000
_cell.angle_alpha   90.00
_cell.angle_beta   90.00
_cell.angle_gamma   90.00
#
_symmetry.space_group_name_H-M   'P 1'
#
loop_
_entity.id
_entity.type
_entity.pdbx_description
1 polymer ?
#
loop_
_entity_poly.entity_id
_entity_poly.type
_entity_poly.pdbx_seq_one_letter_code
_entity_poly.pdbx_strand_id
1 'polypeptide(L)'
;MSLAADYPNPYELTALQIAAARAQLVFRSRHRRTLQQRLGDSDALVDQVEHCRMADRKLVDAATWSKVVRLVAEVDPRLRHNLGSRRDPERVGEVLFALQARLMEAVREERRRGLAPVIPLFRTP
;
A
#
# COMPACT_ATOMS: atom_id res chain seq x y z
N MET A 1 31.28 13.32 8.63
CA MET A 1 32.56 13.34 7.89
C MET A 1 32.22 13.58 6.42
N SER A 2 32.83 14.59 5.79
CA SER A 2 32.52 14.94 4.40
C SER A 2 33.27 14.00 3.45
N LEU A 3 32.52 13.17 2.71
CA LEU A 3 33.07 12.24 1.70
C LEU A 3 33.80 12.95 0.55
N ALA A 4 33.68 14.28 0.45
CA ALA A 4 34.32 15.07 -0.59
C ALA A 4 35.84 15.21 -0.43
N ALA A 5 36.38 14.96 0.78
CA ALA A 5 37.82 15.06 1.04
C ALA A 5 38.60 13.80 0.59
N ASP A 6 37.95 12.64 0.57
CA ASP A 6 38.58 11.34 0.28
C ASP A 6 38.53 10.94 -1.21
N TYR A 7 37.77 11.66 -2.03
CA TYR A 7 37.60 11.37 -3.45
C TYR A 7 38.05 12.57 -4.31
N PRO A 8 39.23 12.50 -4.95
CA PRO A 8 39.75 13.59 -5.79
C PRO A 8 38.95 13.77 -7.10
N ASN A 9 38.19 12.75 -7.50
CA ASN A 9 37.40 12.74 -8.71
C ASN A 9 35.88 12.89 -8.40
N PRO A 10 35.22 13.96 -8.85
CA PRO A 10 33.79 14.17 -8.59
C PRO A 10 32.88 13.10 -9.20
N TYR A 11 33.33 12.42 -10.27
CA TYR A 11 32.56 11.34 -10.90
C TYR A 11 32.50 10.08 -10.03
N GLU A 12 33.59 9.76 -9.32
CA GLU A 12 33.65 8.59 -8.42
C GLU A 12 32.72 8.78 -7.22
N LEU A 13 32.71 9.97 -6.63
CA LEU A 13 31.78 10.31 -5.55
C LEU A 13 30.32 10.20 -6.02
N THR A 14 30.02 10.70 -7.22
CA THR A 14 28.68 10.65 -7.80
C THR A 14 28.23 9.20 -8.07
N ALA A 15 29.11 8.36 -8.62
CA ALA A 15 28.82 6.95 -8.85
C ALA A 15 28.50 6.21 -7.55
N LEU A 16 29.25 6.51 -6.48
CA LEU A 16 29.06 5.91 -5.16
C LEU A 16 27.75 6.36 -4.51
N GLN A 17 27.40 7.65 -4.64
CA GLN A 17 26.10 8.19 -4.20
C GLN A 17 24.92 7.54 -4.95
N ILE A 18 25.04 7.36 -6.27
CA ILE A 18 24.02 6.67 -7.07
C ILE A 18 23.89 5.21 -6.61
N ALA A 19 25.00 4.51 -6.36
CA ALA A 19 24.98 3.14 -5.86
C ALA A 19 24.31 3.03 -4.48
N ALA A 20 24.62 3.94 -3.55
CA ALA A 20 23.99 3.99 -2.24
C ALA A 20 22.49 4.29 -2.33
N ALA A 21 22.09 5.26 -3.16
CA ALA A 21 20.68 5.58 -3.40
C ALA A 21 19.92 4.38 -3.99
N ARG A 22 20.52 3.67 -4.97
CA ARG A 22 19.96 2.45 -5.54
C ARG A 22 19.82 1.34 -4.48
N ALA A 23 20.85 1.09 -3.68
CA ALA A 23 20.80 0.09 -2.61
C ALA A 23 19.69 0.41 -1.59
N GLN A 24 19.53 1.69 -1.24
CA GLN A 24 18.49 2.13 -0.32
C GLN A 24 17.08 2.00 -0.94
N LEU A 25 16.92 2.27 -2.23
CA LEU A 25 15.67 2.04 -2.97
C LEU A 25 15.32 0.55 -3.03
N VAL A 26 16.30 -0.33 -3.32
CA VAL A 26 16.10 -1.80 -3.34
C VAL A 26 15.73 -2.33 -1.94
N PHE A 27 16.39 -1.83 -0.90
CA PHE A 27 16.05 -2.20 0.47
C PHE A 27 14.61 -1.79 0.82
N ARG A 28 14.24 -0.54 0.51
CA ARG A 28 12.88 -0.04 0.72
C ARG A 28 11.84 -0.79 -0.10
N SER A 29 12.13 -1.16 -1.35
CA SER A 29 11.19 -1.90 -2.20
C SER A 29 10.98 -3.33 -1.72
N ARG A 30 12.01 -4.00 -1.18
CA ARG A 30 11.88 -5.35 -0.60
C ARG A 30 11.01 -5.40 0.65
N HIS A 31 11.03 -4.34 1.46
CA HIS A 31 10.29 -4.28 2.73
C HIS A 31 8.93 -3.57 2.60
N ARG A 32 8.65 -2.94 1.46
CA ARG A 32 7.36 -2.28 1.20
C ARG A 32 6.42 -3.29 0.54
N ARG A 33 5.32 -3.60 1.22
CA ARG A 33 4.22 -4.38 0.63
C ARG A 33 3.72 -3.69 -0.63
N THR A 34 3.63 -4.43 -1.73
CA THR A 34 3.08 -3.92 -2.99
C THR A 34 1.60 -3.60 -2.82
N LEU A 35 1.05 -2.74 -3.69
CA LEU A 35 -0.38 -2.44 -3.66
C LEU A 35 -1.24 -3.70 -3.86
N GLN A 36 -0.76 -4.65 -4.65
CA GLN A 36 -1.41 -5.95 -4.86
C GLN A 36 -1.40 -6.82 -3.60
N GLN A 37 -0.28 -6.88 -2.87
CA GLN A 37 -0.20 -7.59 -1.60
C GLN A 37 -1.15 -6.99 -0.56
N ARG A 38 -1.26 -5.66 -0.51
CA ARG A 38 -2.19 -4.97 0.39
C ARG A 38 -3.65 -5.26 0.03
N LEU A 39 -3.97 -5.37 -1.26
CA LEU A 39 -5.30 -5.75 -1.72
C LEU A 39 -5.63 -7.20 -1.33
N GLY A 40 -4.70 -8.15 -1.55
CA GLY A 40 -4.87 -9.53 -1.09
C GLY A 40 -5.02 -9.66 0.43
N ASP A 41 -4.24 -8.87 1.20
CA ASP A 41 -4.39 -8.79 2.65
C ASP A 41 -5.77 -8.24 3.05
N SER A 42 -6.32 -7.27 2.30
CA SER A 42 -7.66 -6.74 2.56
C SER A 42 -8.76 -7.76 2.29
N ASP A 43 -8.65 -8.54 1.21
CA ASP A 43 -9.62 -9.59 0.86
C ASP A 43 -9.68 -10.65 1.97
N ALA A 44 -8.51 -11.11 2.45
CA ALA A 44 -8.44 -12.07 3.54
C ALA A 44 -9.01 -11.54 4.87
N LEU A 45 -8.99 -10.22 5.10
CA LEU A 45 -9.63 -9.61 6.26
C LEU A 45 -11.14 -9.49 6.09
N VAL A 46 -11.63 -9.23 4.88
CA VAL A 46 -13.07 -9.25 4.59
C VAL A 46 -13.62 -10.63 4.89
N ASP A 47 -12.97 -11.70 4.44
CA ASP A 47 -13.40 -13.08 4.73
C ASP A 47 -13.49 -13.36 6.25
N GLN A 48 -12.52 -12.89 7.03
CA GLN A 48 -12.52 -13.05 8.49
C GLN A 48 -13.66 -12.27 9.16
N VAL A 49 -13.97 -11.08 8.68
CA VAL A 49 -15.06 -10.24 9.18
C VAL A 49 -16.41 -10.82 8.80
N GLU A 50 -16.57 -11.31 7.57
CA GLU A 50 -17.78 -12.01 7.13
C GLU A 50 -18.02 -13.28 7.93
N HIS A 51 -16.97 -14.05 8.24
CA HIS A 51 -17.12 -15.21 9.12
C HIS A 51 -17.62 -14.81 10.51
N CYS A 52 -17.18 -13.67 11.06
CA CYS A 52 -17.72 -13.13 12.31
C CYS A 52 -19.21 -12.77 12.18
N ARG A 53 -19.60 -12.16 11.05
CA ARG A 53 -20.99 -11.78 10.76
C ARG A 53 -21.90 -13.01 10.62
N MET A 54 -21.45 -14.03 9.88
CA MET A 54 -22.18 -15.30 9.70
C MET A 54 -22.34 -16.07 11.01
N ALA A 55 -21.38 -15.94 11.93
CA ALA A 55 -21.45 -16.53 13.26
C ALA A 55 -22.23 -15.68 14.28
N ASP A 56 -22.94 -14.63 13.82
CA ASP A 56 -23.71 -13.68 14.64
C ASP A 56 -22.91 -13.07 15.80
N ARG A 57 -21.59 -12.88 15.59
CA ARG A 57 -20.73 -12.27 16.59
C ARG A 57 -20.92 -10.76 16.55
N LYS A 58 -21.23 -10.17 17.71
CA LYS A 58 -21.37 -8.71 17.85
C LYS A 58 -20.09 -7.92 17.64
N LEU A 59 -18.93 -8.57 17.72
CA LEU A 59 -17.62 -7.93 17.64
C LEU A 59 -16.64 -8.78 16.85
N VAL A 60 -15.84 -8.12 16.02
CA VAL A 60 -14.64 -8.68 15.40
C VAL A 60 -13.60 -8.98 16.49
N ASP A 61 -12.94 -10.13 16.37
CA ASP A 61 -11.91 -10.55 17.32
C ASP A 61 -10.71 -9.59 17.33
N ALA A 62 -9.95 -9.59 18.43
CA ALA A 62 -8.87 -8.64 18.63
C ALA A 62 -7.73 -8.79 17.59
N ALA A 63 -7.47 -10.01 17.11
CA ALA A 63 -6.40 -10.25 16.15
C ALA A 63 -6.79 -9.69 14.78
N THR A 64 -7.98 -9.99 14.28
CA THR A 64 -8.51 -9.43 13.03
C THR A 64 -8.62 -7.92 13.13
N TRP A 65 -9.17 -7.38 14.22
CA TRP A 65 -9.25 -5.95 14.45
C TRP A 65 -7.90 -5.25 14.35
N SER A 66 -6.86 -5.80 15.00
CA SER A 66 -5.52 -5.21 14.97
C SER A 66 -4.93 -5.19 13.56
N LYS A 67 -5.18 -6.23 12.77
CA LYS A 67 -4.76 -6.30 11.36
C LYS A 67 -5.50 -5.26 10.51
N VAL A 68 -6.82 -5.11 10.68
CA VAL A 68 -7.62 -4.10 10.00
C VAL A 68 -7.10 -2.70 10.31
N VAL A 69 -6.93 -2.35 11.59
CA VAL A 69 -6.43 -1.03 12.00
C VAL A 69 -5.06 -0.73 11.38
N ARG A 70 -4.14 -1.72 11.38
CA ARG A 70 -2.81 -1.56 10.78
C ARG A 70 -2.90 -1.32 9.28
N LEU A 71 -3.67 -2.15 8.56
CA LEU A 71 -3.81 -2.03 7.11
C LEU A 71 -4.45 -0.70 6.71
N VAL A 72 -5.52 -0.29 7.41
CA VAL A 72 -6.19 0.99 7.17
C VAL A 72 -5.23 2.16 7.40
N ALA A 73 -4.45 2.15 8.49
CA ALA A 73 -3.46 3.19 8.77
C ALA A 73 -2.34 3.27 7.72
N GLU A 74 -1.96 2.15 7.10
CA GLU A 74 -0.94 2.08 6.05
C GLU A 74 -1.40 2.60 4.68
N VAL A 75 -2.71 2.71 4.45
CA VAL A 75 -3.30 3.08 3.16
C VAL A 75 -3.96 4.46 3.21
N ASP A 76 -4.86 4.69 4.16
CA ASP A 76 -5.54 5.97 4.32
C ASP A 76 -5.85 6.25 5.81
N PRO A 77 -5.08 7.14 6.46
CA PRO A 77 -5.31 7.53 7.84
C PRO A 77 -6.72 8.11 8.09
N ARG A 78 -7.41 8.65 7.08
CA ARG A 78 -8.77 9.19 7.23
C ARG A 78 -9.80 8.07 7.42
N LEU A 79 -9.61 6.93 6.75
CA LEU A 79 -10.45 5.75 6.94
C LEU A 79 -10.34 5.19 8.37
N ARG A 80 -9.21 5.40 9.05
CA ARG A 80 -9.05 5.02 10.46
C ARG A 80 -10.04 5.74 11.37
N HIS A 81 -10.38 7.00 11.09
CA HIS A 81 -11.40 7.73 11.85
C HIS A 81 -12.80 7.13 11.66
N ASN A 82 -13.10 6.62 10.46
CA ASN A 82 -14.38 5.97 10.16
C ASN A 82 -14.55 4.61 10.87
N LEU A 83 -13.43 3.93 11.17
CA LEU A 83 -13.39 2.68 11.93
C LEU A 83 -13.85 2.89 13.39
N GLY A 84 -13.52 4.03 13.99
CA GLY A 84 -13.84 4.35 15.39
C GLY A 84 -13.31 3.32 16.40
N SER A 85 -13.95 3.27 17.58
CA SER A 85 -13.64 2.30 18.64
C SER A 85 -14.55 1.06 18.62
N ARG A 86 -15.61 1.08 17.80
CA ARG A 86 -16.57 -0.03 17.70
C ARG A 86 -16.05 -1.07 16.72
N ARG A 87 -15.87 -2.30 17.20
CA ARG A 87 -15.42 -3.46 16.40
C ARG A 87 -16.60 -4.20 15.76
N ASP A 88 -17.63 -3.45 15.40
CA ASP A 88 -18.85 -4.01 14.80
C ASP A 88 -18.50 -4.59 13.41
N PRO A 89 -18.80 -5.87 13.12
CA PRO A 89 -18.41 -6.50 11.86
C PRO A 89 -18.99 -5.80 10.62
N GLU A 90 -20.23 -5.32 10.69
CA GLU A 90 -20.88 -4.61 9.58
C GLU A 90 -20.12 -3.33 9.25
N ARG A 91 -19.88 -2.50 10.26
CA ARG A 91 -19.07 -1.28 10.10
C ARG A 91 -17.64 -1.56 9.63
N VAL A 92 -17.00 -2.60 10.15
CA VAL A 92 -15.64 -2.98 9.74
C VAL A 92 -15.62 -3.39 8.27
N GLY A 93 -16.62 -4.17 7.82
CA GLY A 93 -16.78 -4.57 6.43
C GLY A 93 -16.91 -3.37 5.49
N GLU A 94 -17.77 -2.40 5.82
CA GLU A 94 -17.90 -1.16 5.04
C GLU A 94 -16.57 -0.43 4.84
N VAL A 95 -15.77 -0.31 5.91
CA VAL A 95 -14.47 0.37 5.83
C VAL A 95 -13.47 -0.43 5.01
N LEU A 96 -13.49 -1.76 5.10
CA LEU A 96 -12.64 -2.63 4.27
C LEU A 96 -12.99 -2.53 2.79
N PHE A 97 -14.28 -2.45 2.43
CA PHE A 97 -14.69 -2.22 1.03
C PHE A 97 -14.25 -0.83 0.54
N ALA A 98 -14.41 0.21 1.36
CA ALA A 98 -13.92 1.55 1.02
C ALA A 98 -12.40 1.58 0.84
N LEU A 99 -11.67 0.85 1.68
CA LEU A 99 -10.21 0.67 1.60
C LEU A 99 -9.81 -0.05 0.30
N GLN A 100 -10.49 -1.15 -0.05
CA GLN A 100 -10.26 -1.89 -1.30
C GLN A 100 -10.46 -0.99 -2.52
N ALA A 101 -11.53 -0.20 -2.56
CA ALA A 101 -11.77 0.75 -3.65
C ALA A 101 -10.59 1.73 -3.82
N ARG A 102 -10.03 2.24 -2.71
CA ARG A 102 -8.83 3.11 -2.73
C ARG A 102 -7.59 2.37 -3.23
N LEU A 103 -7.37 1.13 -2.78
CA LEU A 103 -6.25 0.31 -3.23
C LEU A 103 -6.35 -0.01 -4.73
N MET A 104 -7.53 -0.36 -5.23
CA MET A 104 -7.77 -0.63 -6.64
C MET A 104 -7.49 0.60 -7.50
N GLU A 105 -7.91 1.78 -7.06
CA GLU A 105 -7.62 3.03 -7.79
C GLU A 105 -6.12 3.34 -7.79
N ALA A 106 -5.44 3.14 -6.65
CA ALA A 106 -3.98 3.29 -6.58
C ALA A 106 -3.24 2.31 -7.51
N VAL A 107 -3.69 1.05 -7.61
CA VAL A 107 -3.14 0.06 -8.54
C VAL A 107 -3.34 0.49 -9.99
N ARG A 108 -4.52 1.03 -10.34
CA ARG A 108 -4.81 1.54 -11.68
C ARG A 108 -3.91 2.72 -12.04
N GLU A 109 -3.73 3.66 -11.12
CA GLU A 109 -2.87 4.83 -11.31
C GLU A 109 -1.39 4.44 -11.45
N GLU A 110 -0.90 3.51 -10.62
CA GLU A 110 0.46 2.98 -10.74
C GLU A 110 0.70 2.33 -12.10
N ARG A 111 -0.26 1.52 -12.59
CA ARG A 111 -0.19 0.94 -13.94
C ARG A 111 -0.15 2.02 -15.01
N ARG A 112 -1.00 3.05 -14.92
CA ARG A 112 -1.05 4.15 -15.90
C ARG A 112 0.29 4.89 -16.02
N ARG A 113 0.96 5.15 -14.90
CA ARG A 113 2.28 5.80 -14.89
C ARG A 113 3.39 4.95 -15.52
N GLY A 114 3.25 3.63 -15.45
CA GLY A 114 4.18 2.69 -16.07
C GLY A 114 3.95 2.44 -17.57
N LEU A 115 2.82 2.90 -18.12
CA LEU A 115 2.54 2.76 -19.54
C LEU A 115 3.30 3.86 -20.31
N ALA A 116 4.04 3.44 -21.34
CA ALA A 116 4.53 4.37 -22.35
C ALA A 116 3.34 5.12 -22.98
N PRO A 117 3.54 6.37 -23.43
CA PRO A 117 2.49 7.11 -24.12
C PRO A 117 1.87 6.25 -25.21
N VAL A 118 0.54 6.14 -25.22
CA VAL A 118 -0.19 5.37 -26.24
C VAL A 118 0.09 6.02 -27.58
N ILE A 119 0.87 5.34 -28.44
CA ILE A 119 1.11 5.78 -29.81
C ILE A 119 -0.10 5.31 -30.62
N PRO A 120 -0.98 6.22 -31.09
CA PRO A 120 -2.12 5.81 -31.90
C PRO A 120 -1.61 5.25 -33.22
N LEU A 121 -1.95 3.99 -33.51
CA LEU A 121 -1.56 3.32 -34.76
C LEU A 121 -2.37 3.81 -35.96
N PHE A 122 -3.52 4.44 -35.70
CA PHE A 122 -4.42 4.99 -36.71
C PHE A 122 -4.83 6.40 -36.34
N ARG A 123 -5.11 7.24 -37.35
CA ARG A 123 -5.69 8.56 -37.14
C ARG A 123 -7.09 8.40 -36.56
N THR A 124 -7.35 9.04 -35.43
CA THR A 124 -8.70 9.19 -34.88
C THR A 124 -9.56 9.90 -35.94
N PRO A 125 -10.75 9.38 -36.28
CA PRO A 125 -11.63 9.97 -37.29
C PRO A 125 -12.11 11.38 -36.91
#